data_AF-A0A5C7MUU9-F1
#
_entry.id   AF-A0A5C7MUU9-F1
#
_cell.length_a   1.000
_cell.length_b   1.000
_cell.length_c   1.000
_cell.angle_alpha   90.00
_cell.angle_beta   90.00
_cell.angle_gamma   90.00
#
_symmetry.space_group_name_H-M   'P 1'
#
loop_
_entity.id
_entity.type
_entity.pdbx_description
1 polymer ?
#
loop_
_entity_poly.entity_id
_entity_poly.type
_entity_poly.pdbx_seq_one_letter_code
_entity_poly.pdbx_strand_id
1 'polypeptide(L)'
;MAFDPTRTIATREEAIAVAEAMVHLGPIRDVWSTAAVHPLAVLLYAASPAATSRGIGWVGTTLRGDQPDIPMPPGLRWSEPQWHDICQLWAPEDPTTVFGTSISTLLYGDARQADSIAKTMYAAIEPWLPQAATFPSKENS
;
A
#
# COMPACT_ATOMS: atom_id res chain seq x y z
N MET A 1 20.42 -8.97 4.83
CA MET A 1 19.64 -7.72 4.90
C MET A 1 18.88 -7.60 3.60
N ALA A 2 17.54 -7.72 3.62
CA ALA A 2 16.74 -7.53 2.41
C ALA A 2 16.79 -6.04 2.02
N PHE A 3 16.89 -5.74 0.73
CA PHE A 3 16.86 -4.37 0.23
C PHE A 3 15.45 -3.79 0.40
N ASP A 4 15.33 -2.66 1.08
CA ASP A 4 14.06 -1.94 1.26
C ASP A 4 13.97 -0.79 0.24
N PRO A 5 13.11 -0.90 -0.79
CA PRO A 5 12.99 0.11 -1.86
C PRO A 5 12.50 1.47 -1.35
N THR A 6 11.77 1.53 -0.23
CA THR A 6 11.29 2.79 0.35
C THR A 6 12.43 3.70 0.81
N ARG A 7 13.61 3.16 1.07
CA ARG A 7 14.80 3.92 1.48
C ARG A 7 15.36 4.80 0.36
N THR A 8 15.00 4.52 -0.89
CA THR A 8 15.44 5.28 -2.07
C THR A 8 14.45 6.38 -2.46
N ILE A 9 13.27 6.42 -1.84
CA ILE A 9 12.22 7.39 -2.13
C ILE A 9 12.46 8.64 -1.29
N ALA A 10 12.74 9.75 -1.95
CA ALA A 10 12.84 11.09 -1.34
C ALA A 10 11.70 12.01 -1.81
N THR A 11 11.12 11.72 -2.98
CA THR A 11 10.08 12.54 -3.61
C THR A 11 8.83 11.73 -3.95
N ARG A 12 7.74 12.43 -4.25
CA ARG A 12 6.46 11.81 -4.63
C ARG A 12 6.56 11.20 -6.02
N GLU A 13 7.27 11.85 -6.93
CA GLU A 13 7.52 11.41 -8.29
C GLU A 13 8.32 10.09 -8.30
N GLU A 14 9.33 9.98 -7.44
CA GLU A 14 10.05 8.72 -7.23
C GLU A 14 9.13 7.63 -6.68
N ALA A 15 8.22 7.96 -5.76
CA ALA A 15 7.25 7.00 -5.24
C ALA A 15 6.30 6.49 -6.33
N ILE A 16 5.86 7.35 -7.26
CA ILE A 16 5.07 6.94 -8.44
C ILE A 16 5.88 6.02 -9.33
N ALA A 17 7.10 6.41 -9.70
CA ALA A 17 7.95 5.61 -10.58
C ALA A 17 8.26 4.23 -9.98
N VAL A 18 8.51 4.16 -8.67
CA VAL A 18 8.72 2.89 -7.95
C VAL A 18 7.44 2.06 -7.93
N ALA A 19 6.28 2.66 -7.65
CA ALA A 19 5.00 1.95 -7.65
C ALA A 19 4.66 1.40 -9.04
N GLU A 20 4.85 2.18 -10.10
CA GLU A 20 4.67 1.74 -11.49
C GLU A 20 5.58 0.56 -11.81
N ALA A 21 6.88 0.66 -11.47
CA ALA A 21 7.82 -0.43 -11.69
C ALA A 21 7.40 -1.70 -10.93
N MET A 22 7.00 -1.59 -9.66
CA MET A 22 6.56 -2.73 -8.86
C MET A 22 5.30 -3.39 -9.42
N VAL A 23 4.30 -2.59 -9.81
CA VAL A 23 3.05 -3.13 -10.39
C VAL A 23 3.31 -3.72 -11.78
N HIS A 24 4.14 -3.09 -12.60
CA HIS A 24 4.43 -3.52 -13.97
C HIS A 24 5.30 -4.78 -14.03
N LEU A 25 6.25 -4.91 -13.10
CA LEU A 25 7.14 -6.08 -12.97
C LEU A 25 6.57 -7.16 -12.03
N GLY A 26 5.50 -6.84 -11.31
CA GLY A 26 4.83 -7.73 -10.38
C GLY A 26 4.21 -8.95 -11.09
N PRO A 27 3.93 -10.02 -10.32
CA PRO A 27 3.43 -11.28 -10.87
C PRO A 27 1.98 -11.16 -11.37
N ILE A 28 1.22 -10.17 -10.88
CA ILE A 28 -0.18 -9.94 -11.25
C ILE A 28 -0.26 -8.72 -12.16
N ARG A 29 -0.64 -8.96 -13.41
CA ARG A 29 -1.04 -7.93 -14.37
C ARG A 29 -2.49 -8.14 -14.73
N ASP A 30 -3.36 -7.41 -14.07
CA ASP A 30 -4.79 -7.51 -14.25
C ASP A 30 -5.41 -6.12 -14.51
N VAL A 31 -6.75 -6.09 -14.56
CA VAL A 31 -7.52 -4.86 -14.77
C VAL A 31 -7.30 -3.82 -13.67
N TRP A 32 -6.79 -4.24 -12.50
CA TRP A 32 -6.57 -3.37 -11.34
C TRP A 32 -5.18 -2.78 -11.28
N SER A 33 -4.23 -3.23 -12.10
CA SER A 33 -2.85 -2.72 -12.11
C SER A 33 -2.79 -1.20 -12.20
N THR A 34 -3.53 -0.57 -13.13
CA THR A 34 -3.56 0.90 -13.25
C THR A 34 -4.15 1.57 -12.01
N ALA A 35 -5.18 0.97 -11.40
CA ALA A 35 -5.81 1.51 -10.21
C ALA A 35 -4.95 1.32 -8.94
N ALA A 36 -4.03 0.35 -8.94
CA ALA A 36 -3.15 0.05 -7.81
C ALA A 36 -1.95 0.99 -7.70
N VAL A 37 -1.51 1.62 -8.79
CA VAL A 37 -0.28 2.45 -8.82
C VAL A 37 -0.35 3.63 -7.86
N HIS A 38 -1.37 4.48 -7.98
CA HIS A 38 -1.46 5.71 -7.17
C HIS A 38 -1.59 5.42 -5.66
N PRO A 39 -2.51 4.54 -5.22
CA PRO A 39 -2.59 4.15 -3.81
C PRO A 39 -1.27 3.55 -3.30
N LEU A 40 -0.56 2.79 -4.13
CA LEU A 40 0.72 2.18 -3.73
C LEU A 40 1.82 3.24 -3.60
N ALA A 41 1.90 4.19 -4.53
CA ALA A 41 2.84 5.30 -4.47
C ALA A 41 2.67 6.11 -3.18
N VAL A 42 1.42 6.41 -2.82
CA VAL A 42 1.08 7.12 -1.59
C VAL A 42 1.57 6.38 -0.34
N LEU A 43 1.36 5.06 -0.28
CA LEU A 43 1.86 4.24 0.83
C LEU A 43 3.40 4.15 0.86
N LEU A 44 4.04 3.99 -0.29
CA LEU A 44 5.49 3.91 -0.40
C LEU A 44 6.17 5.21 0.03
N TYR A 45 5.61 6.36 -0.36
CA TYR A 45 6.09 7.67 0.09
C TYR A 45 5.88 7.85 1.59
N ALA A 46 4.70 7.48 2.12
CA ALA A 46 4.46 7.53 3.56
C ALA A 46 5.45 6.67 4.35
N ALA A 47 5.80 5.48 3.83
CA ALA A 47 6.78 4.58 4.43
C ALA A 47 8.23 5.05 4.31
N SER A 48 8.52 5.97 3.39
CA SER A 48 9.87 6.45 3.08
C SER A 48 10.49 7.28 4.21
N PRO A 49 11.83 7.48 4.19
CA PRO A 49 12.52 8.40 5.10
C PRO A 49 12.02 9.85 5.03
N ALA A 50 11.47 10.26 3.90
CA ALA A 50 10.95 11.61 3.72
C ALA A 50 9.65 11.88 4.52
N ALA A 51 8.96 10.82 4.97
CA ALA A 51 7.72 10.94 5.72
C ALA A 51 7.78 10.29 7.11
N THR A 52 7.73 8.95 7.21
CA THR A 52 7.63 8.25 8.51
C THR A 52 8.73 7.24 8.80
N SER A 53 9.59 6.94 7.82
CA SER A 53 10.68 5.93 7.94
C SER A 53 10.22 4.52 8.35
N ARG A 54 8.94 4.17 8.12
CA ARG A 54 8.37 2.89 8.54
C ARG A 54 8.78 1.69 7.66
N GLY A 55 9.23 1.95 6.43
CA GLY A 55 9.76 0.91 5.54
C GLY A 55 8.73 0.03 4.84
N ILE A 56 9.19 -0.81 3.91
CA ILE A 56 8.32 -1.67 3.08
C ILE A 56 7.54 -2.70 3.89
N GLY A 57 8.07 -3.13 5.03
CA GLY A 57 7.38 -4.05 5.95
C GLY A 57 6.08 -3.47 6.49
N TRP A 58 6.04 -2.16 6.78
CA TRP A 58 4.83 -1.48 7.20
C TRP A 58 3.80 -1.38 6.08
N VAL A 59 4.22 -1.22 4.82
CA VAL A 59 3.32 -1.26 3.66
C VAL A 59 2.68 -2.64 3.51
N GLY A 60 3.45 -3.71 3.73
CA GLY A 60 2.96 -5.09 3.72
C GLY A 60 1.94 -5.40 4.82
N THR A 61 2.17 -4.95 6.05
CA THR A 61 1.19 -5.14 7.15
C THR A 61 -0.07 -4.30 6.93
N THR A 62 0.12 -3.08 6.43
CA THR A 62 -0.94 -2.15 5.99
C THR A 62 -1.89 -2.77 4.97
N LEU A 63 -1.34 -3.46 3.95
CA LEU A 63 -2.12 -4.10 2.90
C LEU A 63 -2.72 -5.44 3.29
N ARG A 64 -2.19 -6.12 4.31
CA ARG A 64 -2.80 -7.34 4.86
C ARG A 64 -3.88 -7.06 5.89
N GLY A 65 -3.87 -5.86 6.47
CA GLY A 65 -4.71 -5.53 7.62
C GLY A 65 -4.23 -6.12 8.95
N ASP A 66 -3.01 -6.66 8.97
CA ASP A 66 -2.37 -7.23 10.16
C ASP A 66 -1.61 -6.12 10.92
N GLN A 67 -2.34 -5.11 11.43
CA GLN A 67 -1.80 -4.13 12.38
C GLN A 67 -2.06 -4.65 13.81
N PRO A 68 -1.03 -5.07 14.59
CA PRO A 68 -1.24 -5.59 15.94
C PRO A 68 -1.79 -4.54 16.94
N ASP A 69 -1.65 -3.25 16.63
CA ASP A 69 -2.03 -2.14 17.53
C ASP A 69 -3.28 -1.37 17.10
N ILE A 70 -3.89 -1.72 15.96
CA ILE A 70 -5.07 -1.02 15.42
C ILE A 70 -6.08 -2.07 14.94
N PRO A 71 -7.28 -2.18 15.54
CA PRO A 71 -8.27 -3.16 15.13
C PRO A 71 -8.73 -2.90 13.69
N MET A 72 -8.36 -3.78 12.75
CA MET A 72 -8.91 -3.77 11.39
C MET A 72 -9.93 -4.91 11.23
N PRO A 73 -11.15 -4.62 10.71
CA PRO A 73 -12.07 -5.67 10.31
C PRO A 73 -11.54 -6.40 9.06
N PRO A 74 -11.83 -7.70 8.92
CA PRO A 74 -11.38 -8.49 7.77
C PRO A 74 -11.99 -7.96 6.46
N GLY A 75 -11.15 -7.76 5.43
CA GLY A 75 -11.57 -7.31 4.09
C GLY A 75 -11.27 -5.84 3.75
N LEU A 76 -10.23 -5.26 4.34
CA LEU A 76 -9.73 -3.90 4.13
C LEU A 76 -10.81 -2.80 4.06
N ARG A 77 -11.12 -2.22 5.22
CA ARG A 77 -11.52 -0.81 5.29
C ARG A 77 -10.67 -0.13 6.34
N TRP A 78 -9.53 0.37 5.89
CA TRP A 78 -8.86 1.47 6.58
C TRP A 78 -9.93 2.52 6.88
N SER A 79 -10.04 2.95 8.14
CA SER A 79 -10.98 4.00 8.47
C SER A 79 -10.55 5.28 7.75
N GLU A 80 -11.54 6.10 7.35
CA GLU A 80 -11.35 7.39 6.69
C GLU A 80 -10.25 8.27 7.32
N PRO A 81 -10.05 8.31 8.67
CA PRO A 81 -8.95 9.04 9.29
C PRO A 81 -7.56 8.55 8.86
N GLN A 82 -7.36 7.23 8.72
CA GLN A 82 -6.02 6.67 8.45
C GLN A 82 -5.54 6.99 7.03
N TRP A 83 -6.46 6.97 6.05
CA TRP A 83 -6.11 7.41 4.70
C TRP A 83 -6.00 8.91 4.58
N HIS A 84 -6.79 9.67 5.35
CA HIS A 84 -6.63 11.12 5.41
C HIS A 84 -5.23 11.50 5.91
N ASP A 85 -4.77 10.89 7.00
CA ASP A 85 -3.43 11.12 7.55
C ASP A 85 -2.33 10.78 6.55
N ILE A 86 -2.46 9.66 5.83
CA ILE A 86 -1.51 9.27 4.79
C ILE A 86 -1.57 10.21 3.59
N CYS A 87 -2.76 10.61 3.16
CA CYS A 87 -2.93 11.58 2.08
C CYS A 87 -2.41 12.96 2.48
N GLN A 88 -2.43 13.33 3.77
CA GLN A 88 -1.84 14.55 4.27
C GLN A 88 -0.31 14.51 4.20
N LEU A 89 0.32 13.35 4.41
CA LEU A 89 1.76 13.18 4.15
C LEU A 89 2.07 13.40 2.65
N TRP A 90 1.19 12.93 1.76
CA TRP A 90 1.34 13.08 0.33
C TRP A 90 1.04 14.48 -0.19
N ALA A 91 -0.02 15.15 0.26
CA ALA A 91 -0.43 16.47 -0.17
C ALA A 91 -0.89 17.28 1.05
N PRO A 92 0.03 17.89 1.80
CA PRO A 92 -0.30 18.58 3.05
C PRO A 92 -1.20 19.80 2.84
N GLU A 93 -1.13 20.44 1.67
CA GLU A 93 -1.95 21.60 1.33
C GLU A 93 -3.38 21.22 0.91
N ASP A 94 -3.55 20.06 0.27
CA ASP A 94 -4.86 19.56 -0.15
C ASP A 94 -4.88 18.02 -0.21
N PRO A 95 -5.13 17.34 0.92
CA PRO A 95 -5.20 15.88 0.97
C PRO A 95 -6.35 15.33 0.09
N THR A 96 -7.35 16.15 -0.19
CA THR A 96 -8.54 15.72 -0.94
C THR A 96 -8.30 15.54 -2.42
N THR A 97 -7.30 16.23 -2.97
CA THR A 97 -6.84 16.01 -4.35
C THR A 97 -6.27 14.61 -4.57
N VAL A 98 -5.75 13.99 -3.51
CA VAL A 98 -5.16 12.64 -3.53
C VAL A 98 -6.25 11.56 -3.49
N PHE A 99 -7.42 11.88 -2.92
CA PHE A 99 -8.65 11.09 -3.06
C PHE A 99 -9.24 11.15 -4.48
N GLY A 100 -8.39 11.15 -5.52
CA GLY A 100 -8.81 10.90 -6.90
C GLY A 100 -9.45 9.52 -7.05
N THR A 101 -9.86 9.18 -8.27
CA THR A 101 -10.69 7.99 -8.56
C THR A 101 -10.15 6.71 -7.92
N SER A 102 -8.84 6.43 -7.99
CA SER A 102 -8.27 5.17 -7.50
C SER A 102 -8.30 5.02 -5.98
N ILE A 103 -7.96 6.06 -5.21
CA ILE A 103 -8.04 6.02 -3.75
C ILE A 103 -9.50 6.10 -3.32
N SER A 104 -10.32 6.92 -3.97
CA SER A 104 -11.76 6.95 -3.73
C SER A 104 -12.43 5.60 -3.98
N THR A 105 -12.05 4.85 -5.01
CA THR A 105 -12.52 3.47 -5.23
C THR A 105 -12.07 2.53 -4.12
N LEU A 106 -10.85 2.68 -3.62
CA LEU A 106 -10.34 1.87 -2.51
C LEU A 106 -11.07 2.14 -1.19
N LEU A 107 -11.49 3.40 -0.93
CA LEU A 107 -12.16 3.80 0.31
C LEU A 107 -13.67 3.62 0.29
N TYR A 108 -14.30 4.09 -0.79
CA TYR A 108 -15.73 4.27 -0.90
C TYR A 108 -16.37 3.34 -1.95
N GLY A 109 -15.55 2.63 -2.72
CA GLY A 109 -16.02 1.69 -3.75
C GLY A 109 -16.55 0.37 -3.19
N ASP A 110 -16.94 -0.50 -4.13
CA ASP A 110 -17.36 -1.87 -3.84
C ASP A 110 -16.23 -2.63 -3.12
N ALA A 111 -16.57 -3.35 -2.05
CA ALA A 111 -15.60 -4.02 -1.19
C ALA A 111 -14.74 -5.04 -1.96
N ARG A 112 -15.29 -5.68 -3.00
CA ARG A 112 -14.54 -6.65 -3.81
C ARG A 112 -13.54 -5.96 -4.74
N GLN A 113 -13.89 -4.78 -5.24
CA GLN A 113 -12.98 -3.99 -6.06
C GLN A 113 -11.81 -3.47 -5.21
N ALA A 114 -12.10 -2.90 -4.04
CA ALA A 114 -11.08 -2.46 -3.08
C ALA A 114 -10.14 -3.62 -2.67
N ASP A 115 -10.70 -4.80 -2.37
CA ASP A 115 -9.93 -6.01 -2.04
C ASP A 115 -9.04 -6.47 -3.22
N SER A 116 -9.54 -6.41 -4.45
CA SER A 116 -8.76 -6.77 -5.65
C SER A 116 -7.61 -5.81 -5.91
N ILE A 117 -7.82 -4.50 -5.72
CA ILE A 117 -6.78 -3.48 -5.81
C ILE A 117 -5.72 -3.72 -4.72
N ALA A 118 -6.13 -3.95 -3.46
CA ALA A 118 -5.21 -4.20 -2.36
C ALA A 118 -4.37 -5.47 -2.57
N LYS A 119 -4.97 -6.55 -3.09
CA LYS A 119 -4.24 -7.78 -3.48
C LYS A 119 -3.22 -7.52 -4.58
N THR A 120 -3.57 -6.71 -5.57
CA THR A 120 -2.66 -6.31 -6.65
C THR A 120 -1.46 -5.53 -6.10
N MET A 121 -1.71 -4.59 -5.19
CA MET A 121 -0.65 -3.83 -4.50
C MET A 121 0.24 -4.75 -3.67
N TYR A 122 -0.34 -5.70 -2.93
CA TYR A 122 0.41 -6.63 -2.09
C TYR A 122 1.32 -7.53 -2.95
N ALA A 123 0.78 -8.11 -4.02
CA ALA A 123 1.54 -8.94 -4.94
C ALA A 123 2.72 -8.19 -5.60
N ALA A 124 2.56 -6.88 -5.85
CA ALA A 124 3.61 -6.04 -6.39
C ALA A 124 4.78 -5.82 -5.42
N ILE A 125 4.49 -5.74 -4.10
CA ILE A 125 5.51 -5.50 -3.08
C ILE A 125 6.07 -6.77 -2.44
N GLU A 126 5.39 -7.91 -2.58
CA GLU A 126 5.74 -9.18 -1.94
C GLU A 126 7.22 -9.58 -2.12
N PRO A 127 7.85 -9.45 -3.31
CA PRO A 127 9.27 -9.77 -3.49
C PRO A 127 10.24 -8.94 -2.64
N TRP A 128 9.78 -7.79 -2.15
CA TRP A 128 10.56 -6.82 -1.37
C TRP A 128 10.32 -6.96 0.14
N LEU A 129 9.34 -7.77 0.54
CA LEU A 129 9.07 -8.01 1.95
C LEU A 129 10.17 -8.89 2.57
N PRO A 130 10.57 -8.63 3.83
CA PRO A 130 11.49 -9.53 4.53
C PRO A 130 10.90 -10.95 4.59
N GLN A 131 11.69 -11.98 4.23
CA GLN A 131 11.28 -13.40 4.20
C GLN A 131 10.72 -13.97 5.52
N ALA A 132 10.76 -13.22 6.63
CA ALA A 132 10.10 -13.61 7.88
C ALA A 132 8.56 -13.46 7.84
N ALA A 133 7.98 -12.93 6.75
CA ALA A 133 6.54 -12.78 6.57
C ALA A 133 5.88 -14.01 5.92
N THR A 134 6.31 -15.23 6.27
CA THR A 134 5.59 -16.46 5.92
C THR A 134 4.22 -16.43 6.59
N PHE A 135 3.15 -16.57 5.81
CA PHE A 135 1.81 -16.82 6.36
C PHE A 135 1.87 -18.00 7.33
N PRO A 136 1.29 -17.91 8.55
CA PRO A 136 1.05 -19.12 9.31
C PRO A 136 0.07 -19.97 8.49
N SER A 137 0.59 -21.04 7.87
CA SER A 137 -0.24 -22.13 7.38
C SER A 137 -1.06 -22.59 8.57
N LYS A 138 -2.40 -22.50 8.47
CA LYS A 138 -3.29 -23.16 9.42
C LYS A 138 -3.04 -24.66 9.30
N GLU A 139 -2.14 -25.19 10.13
CA GLU A 139 -2.11 -26.61 10.42
C GLU A 139 -3.35 -26.95 11.26
N ASN A 140 -4.08 -27.93 10.75
CA ASN A 140 -5.31 -28.46 11.32
C ASN A 140 -5.13 -28.84 12.80
N SER A 141 -6.12 -28.49 13.62
CA SER A 141 -6.50 -29.24 14.82
C SER A 141 -8.01 -29.13 15.00
#